data_AF-A0A1I0MDG5-F1
#
_entry.id   AF-A0A1I0MDG5-F1
#
_cell.length_a   1.000
_cell.length_b   1.000
_cell.length_c   1.000
_cell.angle_alpha   90.00
_cell.angle_beta   90.00
_cell.angle_gamma   90.00
#
_symmetry.space_group_name_H-M   'P 1'
#
loop_
_entity.id
_entity.type
_entity.pdbx_description
1 polymer ?
#
loop_
_entity_poly.entity_id
_entity_poly.type
_entity_poly.pdbx_seq_one_letter_code
_entity_poly.pdbx_strand_id
1 'polypeptide(L)'
;MIDKVIENNRVCIIGEVISGFQFSHEVFGEGFYVVDVSVNRLSAMADVVPLMISERLIDITKDFTGLTIEAIGQFRSYNRHEGTRNRLVLSIFVREFEFVEEAPEEQVKSNQIYLDGYICKPPIYRKTPLGREIADILIAVNRPYGKSDYIPCIAWGRNARYAASLEVGAHMLVWGRVQSREYTKKVSEEDLEKRIAYEVSVSKLELVDRE
;
A
#
# COMPACT_ATOMS: atom_id res chain seq x y z
N MET A 1 20.77 -5.97 -10.79
CA MET A 1 20.46 -5.63 -9.38
C MET A 1 19.26 -4.69 -9.27
N ILE A 2 19.05 -3.78 -10.24
CA ILE A 2 17.85 -2.92 -10.35
C ILE A 2 16.58 -3.73 -10.71
N ASP A 3 16.69 -4.77 -11.55
CA ASP A 3 15.53 -5.58 -11.97
C ASP A 3 14.86 -6.36 -10.83
N LYS A 4 15.64 -6.90 -9.88
CA LYS A 4 15.11 -7.63 -8.71
C LYS A 4 14.24 -6.78 -7.77
N VAL A 5 14.38 -5.46 -7.81
CA VAL A 5 13.62 -4.53 -6.96
C VAL A 5 12.18 -4.42 -7.46
N ILE A 6 11.96 -4.61 -8.75
CA ILE A 6 10.63 -4.63 -9.34
C ILE A 6 9.94 -5.94 -8.97
N GLU A 7 10.72 -7.01 -8.93
CA GLU A 7 10.22 -8.33 -8.55
C GLU A 7 9.71 -8.33 -7.11
N ASN A 8 10.43 -7.73 -6.14
CA ASN A 8 10.08 -7.87 -4.73
C ASN A 8 8.99 -6.92 -4.19
N ASN A 9 8.62 -5.87 -4.94
CA ASN A 9 7.53 -4.96 -4.58
C ASN A 9 6.82 -4.53 -5.85
N ARG A 10 5.72 -5.20 -6.17
CA ARG A 10 4.92 -4.94 -7.35
C ARG A 10 3.48 -4.70 -6.96
N VAL A 11 2.93 -3.58 -7.40
CA VAL A 11 1.52 -3.27 -7.28
C VAL A 11 0.97 -2.87 -8.64
N CYS A 12 -0.23 -3.35 -8.96
CA CYS A 12 -1.05 -2.89 -10.06
C CYS A 12 -2.42 -2.51 -9.49
N ILE A 13 -2.85 -1.28 -9.75
CA ILE A 13 -4.22 -0.85 -9.46
C ILE A 13 -4.87 -0.30 -10.72
N ILE A 14 -6.18 -0.53 -10.84
CA ILE A 14 -7.05 0.10 -11.83
C ILE A 14 -8.14 0.83 -11.07
N GLY A 15 -8.25 2.13 -11.28
CA GLY A 15 -9.20 2.95 -10.54
C GLY A 15 -9.40 4.33 -11.13
N GLU A 16 -10.39 5.05 -10.59
CA GLU A 16 -10.77 6.38 -11.02
C GLU A 16 -9.94 7.43 -10.27
N VAL A 17 -9.38 8.41 -10.98
CA VAL A 17 -8.72 9.56 -10.36
C VAL A 17 -9.78 10.45 -9.68
N ILE A 18 -9.61 10.74 -8.40
CA ILE A 18 -10.59 11.50 -7.61
C ILE A 18 -10.05 12.81 -7.01
N SER A 19 -8.80 13.17 -7.32
CA SER A 19 -8.19 14.41 -6.87
C SER A 19 -7.31 15.03 -7.96
N GLY A 20 -7.02 16.33 -7.83
CA GLY A 20 -5.93 16.96 -8.56
C GLY A 20 -4.55 16.57 -8.03
N PHE A 21 -3.50 16.91 -8.77
CA PHE A 21 -2.11 16.69 -8.35
C PHE A 21 -1.68 17.67 -7.26
N GLN A 22 -1.12 17.13 -6.18
CA GLN A 22 -0.53 17.91 -5.10
C GLN A 22 0.98 17.72 -5.11
N PHE A 23 1.74 18.82 -5.22
CA PHE A 23 3.19 18.75 -5.16
C PHE A 23 3.67 18.11 -3.86
N SER A 24 4.59 17.16 -3.96
CA SER A 24 5.18 16.44 -2.83
C SER A 24 6.59 16.92 -2.55
N HIS A 25 7.50 16.72 -3.50
CA HIS A 25 8.91 17.04 -3.38
C HIS A 25 9.58 17.01 -4.76
N GLU A 26 10.79 17.55 -4.85
CA GLU A 26 11.61 17.52 -6.05
C GLU A 26 12.91 16.76 -5.77
N VAL A 27 13.33 15.92 -6.71
CA VAL A 27 14.60 15.18 -6.66
C VAL A 27 15.34 15.39 -7.96
N PHE A 28 16.55 15.97 -7.92
CA PHE A 28 17.37 16.22 -9.11
C PHE A 28 16.62 16.97 -10.25
N GLY A 29 15.78 17.96 -9.92
CA GLY A 29 15.00 18.70 -10.91
C GLY A 29 13.80 17.95 -11.47
N GLU A 30 13.39 16.86 -10.83
CA GLU A 30 12.18 16.12 -11.17
C GLU A 30 11.15 16.27 -10.04
N GLY A 31 10.00 16.87 -10.37
CA GLY A 31 8.87 17.05 -9.47
C GLY A 31 8.05 15.76 -9.29
N PHE A 32 7.74 15.44 -8.04
CA PHE A 32 6.85 14.35 -7.66
C PHE A 32 5.56 14.90 -7.05
N TYR A 33 4.45 14.30 -7.45
CA TYR A 33 3.10 14.74 -7.09
C TYR A 33 2.30 13.58 -6.52
N VAL A 34 1.42 13.89 -5.58
CA VAL A 34 0.45 12.95 -5.03
C VAL A 34 -0.90 13.16 -5.69
N VAL A 35 -1.54 12.07 -6.08
CA VAL A 35 -2.92 12.03 -6.58
C VAL A 35 -3.64 10.83 -5.98
N ASP A 36 -4.90 11.00 -5.60
CA ASP A 36 -5.71 9.94 -5.01
C ASP A 36 -6.53 9.23 -6.09
N VAL A 37 -6.51 7.88 -6.03
CA VAL A 37 -7.26 7.00 -6.93
C VAL A 37 -8.24 6.17 -6.13
N SER A 38 -9.50 6.15 -6.58
CA SER A 38 -10.56 5.31 -6.04
C SER A 38 -10.57 3.95 -6.74
N VAL A 39 -10.40 2.89 -5.97
CA VAL A 39 -10.40 1.50 -6.43
C VAL A 39 -11.60 0.77 -5.84
N ASN A 40 -12.57 0.43 -6.69
CA ASN A 40 -13.80 -0.20 -6.25
C ASN A 40 -13.57 -1.64 -5.77
N ARG A 41 -14.20 -1.99 -4.65
CA ARG A 41 -14.30 -3.36 -4.15
C ARG A 41 -15.60 -3.99 -4.62
N LEU A 42 -15.64 -5.32 -4.68
CA LEU A 42 -16.87 -6.09 -4.93
C LEU A 42 -17.98 -5.80 -3.90
N SER A 43 -17.61 -5.34 -2.70
CA SER A 43 -18.54 -5.03 -1.62
C SER A 43 -19.20 -3.66 -1.73
N ALA A 44 -19.17 -3.01 -2.90
CA ALA A 44 -19.61 -1.62 -3.11
C ALA A 44 -18.93 -0.57 -2.20
N MET A 45 -17.79 -0.93 -1.61
CA MET A 45 -16.89 0.02 -0.94
C MET A 45 -15.75 0.37 -1.89
N ALA A 46 -15.11 1.51 -1.70
CA ALA A 46 -13.91 1.88 -2.45
C ALA A 46 -12.71 2.00 -1.52
N ASP A 47 -11.54 1.63 -2.04
CA ASP A 47 -10.25 1.99 -1.47
C ASP A 47 -9.75 3.26 -2.12
N VAL A 48 -9.45 4.29 -1.32
CA VAL A 48 -8.75 5.48 -1.82
C VAL A 48 -7.26 5.23 -1.63
N VAL A 49 -6.50 5.20 -2.72
CA VAL A 49 -5.08 4.88 -2.71
C VAL A 49 -4.28 6.06 -3.24
N PRO A 50 -3.32 6.61 -2.45
CA PRO A 50 -2.47 7.68 -2.92
C PRO A 50 -1.40 7.13 -3.87
N LEU A 51 -1.35 7.70 -5.07
CA LEU A 51 -0.28 7.52 -6.04
C LEU A 51 0.74 8.65 -5.90
N MET A 52 2.02 8.30 -5.97
CA MET A 52 3.13 9.24 -6.13
C MET A 52 3.64 9.12 -7.56
N ILE A 53 3.40 10.16 -8.37
CA ILE A 53 3.71 10.20 -9.79
C ILE A 53 4.76 11.27 -10.09
N SER A 54 5.63 10.98 -11.06
CA SER A 54 6.58 11.94 -11.61
C SER A 54 5.91 12.83 -12.64
N GLU A 55 6.24 14.12 -12.66
CA GLU A 55 5.83 15.04 -13.73
C GLU A 55 6.35 14.64 -15.12
N ARG A 56 7.35 13.75 -15.19
CA ARG A 56 7.85 13.21 -16.46
C ARG A 56 6.92 12.16 -17.06
N LEU A 57 6.06 11.56 -16.23
CA LEU A 57 5.09 10.57 -16.69
C LEU A 57 3.83 11.25 -17.21
N ILE A 58 3.35 12.31 -16.54
CA ILE A 58 2.07 12.92 -16.85
C ILE A 58 2.13 14.44 -16.76
N ASP A 59 1.32 15.11 -17.60
CA ASP A 59 1.11 16.55 -17.55
C ASP A 59 0.29 16.94 -16.31
N ILE A 60 1.00 17.27 -15.23
CA ILE A 60 0.41 17.61 -13.92
C ILE A 60 -0.46 18.87 -13.91
N THR A 61 -0.49 19.63 -15.00
CA THR A 61 -1.30 20.86 -15.10
C THR A 61 -2.74 20.57 -15.51
N LYS A 62 -3.02 19.36 -16.01
CA LYS A 62 -4.34 18.93 -16.44
C LYS A 62 -5.12 18.28 -15.31
N ASP A 63 -6.43 18.40 -15.40
CA ASP A 63 -7.36 17.67 -14.55
C ASP A 63 -7.69 16.32 -15.21
N PHE A 64 -7.44 15.23 -14.49
CA PHE A 64 -7.80 13.88 -14.90
C PHE A 64 -8.87 13.27 -13.99
N THR A 65 -9.51 14.08 -13.12
CA THR A 65 -10.58 13.62 -12.23
C THR A 65 -11.70 12.97 -13.05
N GLY A 66 -12.17 11.81 -12.60
CA GLY A 66 -13.20 11.02 -13.29
C GLY A 66 -12.67 10.08 -14.38
N LEU A 67 -11.37 10.12 -14.70
CA LEU A 67 -10.78 9.18 -15.64
C LEU A 67 -10.28 7.92 -14.93
N THR A 68 -10.46 6.77 -15.58
CA THR A 68 -9.93 5.49 -15.12
C THR A 68 -8.50 5.32 -15.62
N ILE A 69 -7.61 4.94 -14.72
CA ILE A 69 -6.21 4.63 -15.02
C ILE A 69 -5.84 3.25 -14.52
N GLU A 70 -4.97 2.55 -15.26
CA GLU A 70 -4.13 1.49 -14.71
C GLU A 70 -2.81 2.11 -14.28
N ALA A 71 -2.38 1.83 -13.05
CA ALA A 71 -1.10 2.28 -12.50
C ALA A 71 -0.30 1.10 -11.97
N ILE A 72 0.91 0.94 -12.50
CA ILE A 72 1.86 -0.10 -12.11
C ILE A 72 3.06 0.56 -11.44
N GLY A 73 3.45 0.00 -10.30
CA GLY A 73 4.51 0.58 -9.50
C GLY A 73 4.89 -0.26 -8.30
N GLN A 74 5.30 0.45 -7.24
CA GLN A 74 5.74 -0.15 -5.99
C GLN A 74 5.03 0.51 -4.82
N PHE A 75 4.57 -0.28 -3.86
CA PHE A 75 3.94 0.30 -2.68
C PHE A 75 5.03 0.70 -1.68
N ARG A 76 5.34 2.00 -1.65
CA ARG A 76 6.47 2.53 -0.89
C ARG A 76 6.02 3.17 0.40
N SER A 77 6.93 3.18 1.36
CA SER A 77 6.77 3.85 2.63
C SER A 77 7.95 4.78 2.92
N TYR A 78 7.66 5.86 3.63
CA TYR A 78 8.67 6.73 4.22
C TYR A 78 8.15 7.36 5.50
N ASN A 79 9.06 7.70 6.41
CA ASN A 79 8.72 8.47 7.59
C ASN A 79 8.71 9.95 7.24
N ARG A 80 7.57 10.60 7.41
CA ARG A 80 7.45 12.05 7.40
C ARG A 80 7.60 12.56 8.83
N HIS A 81 8.56 13.45 9.03
CA HIS A 81 8.77 14.14 10.30
C HIS A 81 7.85 15.35 10.37
N GLU A 82 6.86 15.30 11.26
CA GLU A 82 5.91 16.39 11.52
C GLU A 82 6.13 16.88 12.95
N GLY A 83 7.04 17.84 13.12
CA GLY A 83 7.47 18.32 14.43
C GLY A 83 8.13 17.20 15.25
N THR A 84 7.52 16.83 16.38
CA THR A 84 8.01 15.76 17.27
C THR A 84 7.45 14.37 16.94
N ARG A 85 6.54 14.27 15.97
CA ARG A 85 5.87 13.01 15.62
C ARG A 85 6.37 12.50 14.28
N ASN A 86 6.61 11.19 14.22
CA ASN A 86 6.87 10.49 12.96
C ASN A 86 5.58 9.88 12.46
N ARG A 87 5.24 10.16 11.20
CA ARG A 87 4.12 9.54 10.50
C ARG A 87 4.66 8.68 9.37
N LEU A 88 4.35 7.40 9.38
CA LEU A 88 4.60 6.52 8.24
C LEU A 88 3.60 6.90 7.14
N VAL A 89 4.12 7.37 6.01
CA VAL A 89 3.35 7.64 4.81
C VAL A 89 3.55 6.46 3.88
N LEU A 90 2.45 5.98 3.29
CA LEU A 90 2.48 4.97 2.23
C LEU A 90 1.81 5.53 0.99
N SER A 91 2.39 5.25 -0.17
CA SER A 91 1.83 5.56 -1.48
C SER A 91 2.38 4.59 -2.52
N ILE A 92 1.65 4.42 -3.62
CA ILE A 92 2.17 3.68 -4.76
C ILE A 92 3.07 4.62 -5.55
N PHE A 93 4.36 4.32 -5.59
CA PHE A 93 5.30 4.99 -6.47
C PHE A 93 5.12 4.46 -7.89
N VAL A 94 4.52 5.29 -8.74
CA VAL A 94 4.12 4.96 -10.10
C VAL A 94 5.36 4.87 -10.98
N ARG A 95 5.45 3.81 -11.78
CA ARG A 95 6.49 3.63 -12.80
C ARG A 95 5.93 3.65 -14.20
N GLU A 96 4.75 3.06 -14.36
CA GLU A 96 3.99 3.00 -15.60
C GLU A 96 2.55 3.34 -15.25
N PHE A 97 1.88 4.10 -16.12
CA PHE A 97 0.46 4.34 -16.03
C PHE A 97 -0.13 4.47 -17.43
N GLU A 98 -1.39 4.07 -17.57
CA GLU A 98 -2.15 4.21 -18.80
C GLU A 98 -3.60 4.56 -18.50
N PHE A 99 -4.25 5.25 -19.45
CA PHE A 99 -5.68 5.47 -19.39
C PHE A 99 -6.38 4.23 -19.94
N VAL A 100 -7.43 3.79 -19.25
CA VAL A 100 -8.27 2.66 -19.65
C VAL A 100 -9.72 3.10 -19.73
N GLU A 101 -10.50 2.47 -20.61
CA GLU A 101 -11.91 2.84 -20.80
C GLU A 101 -12.75 2.50 -19.55
N GLU A 102 -12.59 1.27 -19.04
CA GLU A 102 -13.35 0.80 -17.89
C GLU A 102 -12.47 -0.09 -16.98
N ALA A 103 -12.74 -0.03 -15.67
CA ALA A 103 -12.10 -0.93 -14.72
C ALA A 103 -12.68 -2.35 -14.87
N PRO A 104 -11.87 -3.42 -14.76
CA PRO A 104 -12.37 -4.79 -14.79
C PRO A 104 -13.41 -5.03 -13.68
N GLU A 105 -14.46 -5.80 -14.00
CA GLU A 105 -15.48 -6.21 -13.01
C GLU A 105 -14.89 -7.02 -11.84
N GLU A 106 -13.84 -7.79 -12.12
CA GLU A 106 -13.16 -8.59 -11.12
C GLU A 106 -12.15 -7.76 -10.33
N GLN A 107 -12.41 -7.55 -9.02
CA GLN A 107 -11.48 -6.84 -8.13
C GLN A 107 -10.06 -7.44 -8.12
N VAL A 108 -9.95 -8.75 -8.31
CA VAL A 108 -8.63 -9.41 -8.39
C VAL A 108 -7.82 -8.83 -9.54
N LYS A 109 -8.43 -8.34 -10.61
CA LYS A 109 -7.72 -7.73 -11.75
C LYS A 109 -7.42 -6.24 -11.55
N SER A 110 -8.18 -5.54 -10.71
CA SER A 110 -8.03 -4.09 -10.50
C SER A 110 -7.22 -3.70 -9.26
N ASN A 111 -6.87 -4.63 -8.37
CA ASN A 111 -6.04 -4.33 -7.21
C ASN A 111 -5.20 -5.53 -6.78
N GLN A 112 -3.97 -5.57 -7.25
CA GLN A 112 -3.02 -6.64 -6.98
C GLN A 112 -1.76 -6.06 -6.38
N ILE A 113 -1.29 -6.67 -5.30
CA ILE A 113 0.05 -6.41 -4.78
C ILE A 113 0.76 -7.72 -4.49
N TYR A 114 2.04 -7.76 -4.82
CA TYR A 114 3.01 -8.79 -4.48
C TYR A 114 4.17 -8.15 -3.73
N LEU A 115 4.51 -8.73 -2.58
CA LEU A 115 5.66 -8.35 -1.78
C LEU A 115 6.52 -9.58 -1.50
N ASP A 116 7.82 -9.40 -1.60
CA ASP A 116 8.84 -10.34 -1.15
C ASP A 116 9.70 -9.58 -0.12
N GLY A 117 9.59 -9.98 1.14
CA GLY A 117 10.23 -9.27 2.23
C GLY A 117 10.31 -10.07 3.52
N TYR A 118 10.64 -9.36 4.60
CA TYR A 118 10.95 -9.97 5.89
C TYR A 118 10.06 -9.44 7.00
N ILE A 119 9.63 -10.31 7.91
CA ILE A 119 8.90 -9.88 9.12
C ILE A 119 9.85 -9.07 10.00
N CYS A 120 9.52 -7.81 10.29
CA CYS A 120 10.39 -6.92 11.06
C CYS A 120 9.91 -6.65 12.50
N LYS A 121 8.70 -7.11 12.84
CA LYS A 121 8.12 -7.07 14.20
C LYS A 121 7.32 -8.35 14.45
N PRO A 122 7.22 -8.82 15.71
CA PRO A 122 6.39 -9.98 16.04
C PRO A 122 4.95 -9.77 15.53
N PRO A 123 4.38 -10.72 14.76
CA PRO A 123 3.00 -10.64 14.30
C PRO A 123 2.02 -10.55 15.47
N ILE A 124 1.00 -9.71 15.35
CA ILE A 124 0.00 -9.50 16.42
C ILE A 124 -1.31 -10.17 16.02
N TYR A 125 -1.57 -11.34 16.61
CA TYR A 125 -2.82 -12.07 16.41
C TYR A 125 -3.94 -11.56 17.31
N ARG A 126 -5.14 -11.41 16.75
CA ARG A 126 -6.34 -11.00 17.49
C ARG A 126 -7.62 -11.41 16.77
N LYS A 127 -8.75 -11.34 17.48
CA LYS A 127 -10.09 -11.50 16.89
C LYS A 127 -10.79 -10.14 16.82
N THR A 128 -11.50 -9.88 15.72
CA THR A 128 -12.39 -8.72 15.63
C THR A 128 -13.61 -8.91 16.53
N PRO A 129 -14.40 -7.85 16.81
CA PRO A 129 -15.65 -7.99 17.57
C PRO A 129 -16.65 -8.98 16.96
N LEU A 130 -16.58 -9.21 15.64
CA LEU A 130 -17.38 -10.20 14.91
C LEU A 130 -16.73 -11.60 14.87
N GLY A 131 -15.70 -11.85 15.68
CA GLY A 131 -15.04 -13.14 15.80
C GLY A 131 -14.08 -13.50 14.65
N ARG A 132 -13.83 -12.59 13.70
CA ARG A 132 -12.90 -12.84 12.59
C ARG A 132 -11.47 -12.85 13.10
N GLU A 133 -10.73 -13.90 12.77
CA GLU A 133 -9.31 -14.05 13.15
C GLU A 133 -8.43 -13.25 12.20
N ILE A 134 -7.58 -12.38 12.74
CA ILE A 134 -6.64 -11.56 11.98
C ILE A 134 -5.27 -11.49 12.65
N ALA A 135 -4.25 -11.24 11.85
CA ALA A 135 -2.90 -10.96 12.32
C ALA A 135 -2.36 -9.69 11.64
N ASP A 136 -1.88 -8.75 12.47
CA ASP A 136 -1.17 -7.57 12.00
C ASP A 136 0.30 -7.94 11.78
N ILE A 137 0.82 -7.73 10.57
CA ILE A 137 2.18 -8.09 10.18
C ILE A 137 2.85 -6.82 9.61
N LEU A 138 4.12 -6.60 9.95
CA LEU A 138 4.91 -5.52 9.33
C LEU A 138 6.03 -6.13 8.49
N ILE A 139 5.94 -5.98 7.18
CA ILE A 139 6.91 -6.52 6.22
C ILE A 139 7.91 -5.43 5.84
N ALA A 140 9.19 -5.73 5.99
CA ALA A 140 10.29 -4.93 5.46
C ALA A 140 10.66 -5.46 4.06
N VAL A 141 10.43 -4.63 3.04
CA VAL A 141 10.75 -4.93 1.64
C VAL A 141 11.98 -4.12 1.22
N ASN A 142 13.05 -4.81 0.87
CA ASN A 142 14.34 -4.17 0.65
C ASN A 142 14.38 -3.40 -0.67
N ARG A 143 14.98 -2.21 -0.62
CA ARG A 143 15.25 -1.34 -1.75
C ARG A 143 16.77 -1.21 -1.97
N PRO A 144 17.20 -0.75 -3.15
CA PRO A 144 18.59 -0.36 -3.37
C PRO A 144 19.09 0.65 -2.34
N TYR A 145 20.41 0.69 -2.19
CA TYR A 145 21.10 1.66 -1.32
C TYR A 145 20.75 1.52 0.17
N GLY A 146 20.47 0.29 0.63
CA GLY A 146 20.27 -0.01 2.05
C GLY A 146 19.00 0.59 2.66
N LYS A 147 18.01 0.94 1.83
CA LYS A 147 16.69 1.40 2.28
C LYS A 147 15.72 0.22 2.29
N SER A 148 14.65 0.32 3.06
CA SER A 148 13.54 -0.64 3.02
C SER A 148 12.20 0.09 3.11
N ASP A 149 11.17 -0.48 2.51
CA ASP A 149 9.78 -0.11 2.74
C ASP A 149 9.21 -0.96 3.87
N TYR A 150 8.52 -0.35 4.82
CA TYR A 150 7.85 -1.02 5.93
C TYR A 150 6.35 -0.99 5.67
N ILE A 151 5.80 -2.12 5.24
CA ILE A 151 4.43 -2.22 4.72
C ILE A 151 3.57 -2.99 5.72
N PRO A 152 2.57 -2.32 6.35
CA PRO A 152 1.58 -2.99 7.19
C PRO A 152 0.74 -3.95 6.35
N CYS A 153 0.57 -5.17 6.84
CA CYS A 153 -0.23 -6.22 6.21
C CYS A 153 -1.21 -6.81 7.23
N ILE A 154 -2.44 -7.08 6.79
CA ILE A 154 -3.47 -7.74 7.60
C ILE A 154 -3.74 -9.11 7.00
N ALA A 155 -3.35 -10.16 7.71
CA ALA A 155 -3.69 -11.53 7.37
C ALA A 155 -5.03 -11.94 8.00
N TRP A 156 -5.76 -12.83 7.34
CA TRP A 156 -7.12 -13.22 7.70
C TRP A 156 -7.25 -14.75 7.88
N GLY A 157 -8.06 -15.19 8.84
CA GLY A 157 -8.45 -16.59 9.01
C GLY A 157 -7.25 -17.54 9.14
N ARG A 158 -7.12 -18.49 8.21
CA ARG A 158 -6.00 -19.44 8.19
C ARG A 158 -4.65 -18.74 8.03
N ASN A 159 -4.57 -17.72 7.17
CA ASN A 159 -3.35 -16.93 6.99
C ASN A 159 -2.98 -16.20 8.29
N ALA A 160 -3.97 -15.72 9.05
CA ALA A 160 -3.73 -15.07 10.34
C ALA A 160 -3.11 -16.02 11.37
N ARG A 161 -3.67 -17.23 11.50
CA ARG A 161 -3.13 -18.25 12.41
C ARG A 161 -1.73 -18.68 12.03
N TYR A 162 -1.47 -18.88 10.74
CA TYR A 162 -0.15 -19.24 10.25
C TYR A 162 0.88 -18.11 10.45
N ALA A 163 0.53 -16.87 10.11
CA ALA A 163 1.40 -15.73 10.33
C ALA A 163 1.73 -15.52 11.81
N ALA A 164 0.79 -15.81 12.71
CA ALA A 164 0.99 -15.68 14.16
C ALA A 164 2.08 -16.62 14.72
N SER A 165 2.41 -17.72 14.04
CA SER A 165 3.50 -18.62 14.44
C SER A 165 4.86 -18.24 13.85
N LEU A 166 4.94 -17.20 13.01
CA LEU A 166 6.18 -16.80 12.37
C LEU A 166 6.99 -15.85 13.25
N GLU A 167 8.32 -15.93 13.14
CA GLU A 167 9.26 -15.12 13.91
C GLU A 167 9.75 -13.88 13.15
N VAL A 168 10.31 -12.93 13.89
CA VAL A 168 11.01 -11.78 13.31
C VAL A 168 12.21 -12.28 12.49
N GLY A 169 12.37 -11.73 11.28
CA GLY A 169 13.40 -12.12 10.32
C GLY A 169 12.97 -13.22 9.34
N ALA A 170 11.78 -13.82 9.53
CA ALA A 170 11.21 -14.77 8.57
C ALA A 170 11.04 -14.12 7.18
N HIS A 171 11.52 -14.82 6.15
CA HIS A 171 11.40 -14.42 4.75
C HIS A 171 10.06 -14.90 4.21
N MET A 172 9.22 -13.99 3.72
CA MET A 172 7.86 -14.31 3.30
C MET A 172 7.47 -13.58 2.02
N LEU A 173 6.75 -14.30 1.18
CA LEU A 173 6.05 -13.78 0.01
C LEU A 173 4.60 -13.47 0.39
N VAL A 174 4.09 -12.32 -0.01
CA VAL A 174 2.74 -11.84 0.31
C VAL A 174 2.04 -11.41 -0.97
N TRP A 175 0.83 -11.91 -1.16
CA TRP A 175 -0.10 -11.43 -2.18
C TRP A 175 -1.35 -10.87 -1.53
N GLY A 176 -1.93 -9.86 -2.15
CA GLY A 176 -3.14 -9.24 -1.62
C GLY A 176 -3.61 -8.08 -2.47
N ARG A 177 -4.26 -7.14 -1.79
CA ARG A 177 -4.69 -5.86 -2.35
C ARG A 177 -4.28 -4.71 -1.43
N VAL A 178 -3.99 -3.55 -1.99
CA VAL A 178 -3.80 -2.32 -1.21
C VAL A 178 -5.16 -1.87 -0.69
N GLN A 179 -5.21 -1.55 0.60
CA GLN A 179 -6.42 -1.19 1.30
C GLN A 179 -6.22 0.12 2.07
N SER A 180 -7.24 0.96 2.05
CA SER A 180 -7.42 2.11 2.93
C SER A 180 -8.47 1.80 3.99
N ARG A 181 -8.23 2.27 5.22
CA ARG A 181 -9.14 2.06 6.35
C ARG A 181 -9.21 3.31 7.21
N GLU A 182 -10.40 3.87 7.34
CA GLU A 182 -10.67 4.94 8.31
C GLU A 182 -10.63 4.36 9.74
N TYR A 183 -10.01 5.09 10.66
CA TYR A 183 -10.06 4.82 12.09
C TYR A 183 -10.10 6.13 12.87
N THR A 184 -10.75 6.11 14.02
CA THR A 184 -10.79 7.24 14.92
C THR A 184 -9.65 7.11 15.93
N LYS A 185 -8.76 8.10 15.96
CA LYS A 185 -7.72 8.23 16.98
C LYS A 185 -8.20 9.20 18.06
N LYS A 186 -8.20 8.75 19.31
CA LYS A 186 -8.41 9.64 20.45
C LYS A 186 -7.12 10.43 20.70
N VAL A 187 -7.18 11.76 20.56
CA VAL A 187 -6.03 12.67 20.71
C VAL A 187 -5.98 13.29 22.11
N SER A 188 -7.15 13.55 22.68
CA SER A 188 -7.36 13.99 24.06
C SER A 188 -8.65 13.37 24.61
N GLU A 189 -9.09 13.71 25.83
CA GLU A 189 -10.39 13.23 26.34
C GLU A 189 -11.57 13.69 25.48
N GLU A 190 -11.46 14.88 24.88
CA GLU A 190 -12.51 15.56 24.13
C GLU A 190 -12.30 15.51 22.60
N ASP A 191 -11.06 15.28 22.14
CA ASP A 191 -10.71 15.34 20.71
C ASP A 191 -10.57 13.95 20.07
N LEU A 192 -11.39 13.72 19.05
CA LEU A 192 -11.34 12.57 18.16
C LEU A 192 -10.90 13.02 16.76
N GLU A 193 -9.85 12.39 16.24
CA GLU A 193 -9.32 12.67 14.90
C GLU A 193 -9.57 11.45 14.00
N LYS A 194 -10.26 11.66 12.87
CA LYS A 194 -10.36 10.63 11.82
C LYS A 194 -9.05 10.54 11.07
N ARG A 195 -8.56 9.31 10.89
CA ARG A 195 -7.32 9.02 10.18
C ARG A 195 -7.51 7.86 9.22
N ILE A 196 -6.70 7.83 8.18
CA ILE A 196 -6.66 6.73 7.22
C ILE A 196 -5.38 5.93 7.46
N ALA A 197 -5.53 4.62 7.58
CA ALA A 197 -4.44 3.66 7.52
C ALA A 197 -4.39 3.04 6.12
N TYR A 198 -3.18 2.94 5.57
CA TYR A 198 -2.91 2.23 4.33
C TYR A 198 -2.18 0.93 4.66
N GLU A 199 -2.71 -0.19 4.19
CA GLU A 199 -2.25 -1.54 4.54
C GLU A 199 -2.49 -2.50 3.38
N VAL A 200 -1.85 -3.67 3.40
CA VAL A 200 -2.12 -4.76 2.45
C VAL A 200 -3.09 -5.73 3.08
N SER A 201 -4.24 -5.96 2.43
CA SER A 201 -5.16 -7.02 2.79
C SER A 201 -4.68 -8.33 2.16
N VAL A 202 -4.14 -9.24 2.97
CA VAL A 202 -3.45 -10.44 2.48
C VAL A 202 -4.44 -11.49 2.02
N SER A 203 -4.33 -11.92 0.76
CA SER A 203 -5.07 -13.04 0.19
C SER A 203 -4.29 -14.35 0.30
N LYS A 204 -2.97 -14.29 0.14
CA LYS A 204 -2.05 -15.44 0.20
C LYS A 204 -0.72 -15.00 0.82
N LEU A 205 -0.11 -15.89 1.58
CA LEU A 205 1.26 -15.72 2.05
C LEU A 205 2.00 -17.05 1.96
N GLU A 206 3.31 -17.02 1.75
CA GLU A 206 4.18 -18.19 1.69
C GLU A 206 5.51 -17.89 2.37
N LEU A 207 5.97 -18.79 3.25
CA LEU A 207 7.31 -18.70 3.81
C LEU A 207 8.32 -19.15 2.75
N VAL A 208 9.40 -18.40 2.60
CA VAL A 208 10.53 -18.82 1.76
C VAL A 208 11.47 -19.60 2.65
N ASP A 209 11.58 -20.90 2.40
CA ASP A 209 12.58 -21.74 3.07
C ASP A 209 13.97 -21.27 2.66
N ARG A 210 14.83 -21.03 3.65
CA ARG A 210 16.26 -20.85 3.41
C ARG A 210 16.87 -22.25 3.28
N GLU A 211 17.25 -22.63 2.06
CA GLU A 211 18.26 -23.68 1.87
C GLU A 211 19.60 -23.25 2.49
#